data_AF-A0A482VK67-F1
#
_entry.id   AF-A0A482VK67-F1
#
_cell.length_a   1.000
_cell.length_b   1.000
_cell.length_c   1.000
_cell.angle_alpha   90.00
_cell.angle_beta   90.00
_cell.angle_gamma   90.00
#
_symmetry.space_group_name_H-M   'P 1'
#
loop_
_entity.id
_entity.type
_entity.pdbx_description
1 polymer ?
#
loop_
_entity_poly.entity_id
_entity_poly.type
_entity_poly.pdbx_seq_one_letter_code
_entity_poly.pdbx_strand_id
1 'polypeptide(L)'
;MCVDEVQYRADSIIVVIPKTKNGVPRTFLVTDENWINLIKKYANLKPKKVTHRRFFLTYRSGYCINTPTGINMMGKIPKIIATFLELPN
;
A
#
# COMPACT_ATOMS: atom_id res chain seq x y z
N MET A 1 -1.55 -6.62 5.53
CA MET A 1 -2.25 -5.59 4.76
C MET A 1 -3.13 -6.17 3.67
N CYS A 2 -4.38 -6.39 4.04
CA CYS A 2 -5.49 -6.68 3.18
C CYS A 2 -6.33 -5.41 2.94
N VAL A 3 -7.26 -5.46 1.99
CA VAL A 3 -8.17 -4.35 1.70
C VAL A 3 -9.09 -4.02 2.88
N ASP A 4 -9.54 -5.04 3.61
CA ASP A 4 -10.43 -4.88 4.77
C ASP A 4 -9.73 -4.27 5.99
N GLU A 5 -8.40 -4.25 5.96
CA GLU A 5 -7.55 -3.66 7.00
C GLU A 5 -7.37 -2.14 6.80
N VAL A 6 -7.97 -1.56 5.75
CA VAL A 6 -7.88 -0.13 5.40
C VAL A 6 -9.28 0.49 5.40
N GLN A 7 -9.51 1.44 6.31
CA GLN A 7 -10.77 2.15 6.45
C GLN A 7 -10.60 3.60 5.99
N TYR A 8 -11.44 4.01 5.03
CA TYR A 8 -11.45 5.38 4.53
C TYR A 8 -12.46 6.21 5.31
N ARG A 9 -12.03 7.38 5.80
CA ARG A 9 -12.89 8.42 6.35
C ARG A 9 -12.83 9.66 5.45
N ALA A 10 -13.56 10.71 5.81
CA ALA A 10 -13.59 11.95 5.04
C ALA A 10 -12.19 12.59 4.95
N ASP A 11 -11.52 12.73 6.10
CA ASP A 11 -10.29 13.48 6.34
C ASP A 11 -9.10 12.59 6.75
N SER A 12 -9.30 11.28 6.81
CA SER A 12 -8.30 10.36 7.36
C SER A 12 -8.44 8.95 6.79
N ILE A 13 -7.36 8.17 6.88
CA ILE A 13 -7.36 6.74 6.57
C ILE A 13 -6.79 5.99 7.77
N ILE A 14 -7.54 4.99 8.24
CA ILE A 14 -7.12 4.12 9.35
C ILE A 14 -6.66 2.79 8.77
N VAL A 15 -5.47 2.36 9.16
CA VAL A 15 -4.90 1.05 8.80
C VAL A 15 -4.76 0.20 10.06
N VAL A 16 -5.51 -0.91 10.11
CA VAL A 16 -5.50 -1.83 11.25
C VAL A 16 -4.77 -3.11 10.86
N ILE A 17 -3.66 -3.42 11.53
CA ILE A 17 -2.88 -4.64 11.33
C ILE A 17 -3.11 -5.56 12.53
N PRO A 18 -4.09 -6.48 12.48
CA PRO A 18 -4.43 -7.32 13.62
C PRO A 18 -3.38 -8.39 13.90
N LYS A 19 -2.77 -8.95 12.84
CA LYS A 19 -1.78 -10.02 12.95
C LYS A 19 -0.37 -9.49 12.73
N THR A 20 0.44 -9.51 13.78
CA THR A 20 1.87 -9.18 13.74
C THR A 20 2.70 -10.37 14.20
N LYS A 21 4.03 -10.32 14.00
CA LYS A 21 4.96 -11.38 14.44
C LYS A 21 4.85 -11.66 15.95
N ASN A 22 4.58 -10.63 16.75
CA ASN A 22 4.53 -10.72 18.21
C ASN A 22 3.10 -10.85 18.75
N GLY A 23 2.09 -11.01 17.88
CA GLY A 23 0.68 -11.12 18.28
C GLY A 23 0.02 -9.82 18.76
N VAL A 24 0.76 -8.71 18.82
CA VAL A 24 0.24 -7.40 19.24
C VAL A 24 -0.30 -6.64 18.02
N PRO A 25 -1.59 -6.27 17.99
CA PRO A 25 -2.17 -5.52 16.87
C PRO A 25 -1.58 -4.10 16.80
N ARG A 26 -1.54 -3.52 15.60
CA ARG A 26 -1.09 -2.14 15.39
C ARG A 26 -2.09 -1.37 14.55
N THR A 27 -2.34 -0.13 14.93
CA THR A 27 -3.21 0.80 14.19
C THR A 27 -2.40 2.01 13.78
N PHE A 28 -2.52 2.40 12.51
CA PHE A 28 -1.92 3.60 11.96
C PHE A 28 -3.03 4.54 11.48
N LEU A 29 -2.85 5.83 11.73
CA LEU A 29 -3.73 6.88 11.24
C LEU A 29 -2.96 7.75 10.26
N VAL A 30 -3.49 7.89 9.05
CA VAL A 30 -2.97 8.80 8.02
C VAL A 30 -3.90 10.01 7.96
N THR A 31 -3.37 11.17 8.33
CA THR A 31 -4.12 12.44 8.40
C THR A 31 -3.65 13.48 7.38
N ASP A 32 -2.46 13.32 6.82
CA ASP A 32 -1.93 14.23 5.81
C ASP A 32 -2.70 14.08 4.49
N GLU A 33 -3.18 15.19 3.97
CA GLU A 33 -4.02 15.24 2.77
C GLU A 33 -3.30 14.70 1.52
N ASN A 34 -1.99 14.96 1.37
CA ASN A 34 -1.23 14.47 0.22
C ASN A 34 -1.14 12.94 0.24
N TRP A 35 -0.90 12.36 1.42
CA TRP A 35 -0.87 10.90 1.58
C TRP A 35 -2.26 10.29 1.37
N ILE A 36 -3.32 10.92 1.87
CA ILE A 36 -4.70 10.46 1.67
C ILE A 36 -5.04 10.45 0.18
N ASN A 37 -4.76 11.53 -0.54
CA ASN A 37 -5.03 11.65 -1.97
C ASN A 37 -4.24 10.63 -2.78
N LEU A 38 -2.98 10.38 -2.42
CA LEU A 38 -2.14 9.37 -3.06
C LEU A 38 -2.71 7.95 -2.86
N ILE A 39 -3.15 7.61 -1.65
CA ILE A 39 -3.76 6.31 -1.34
C ILE A 39 -5.08 6.15 -2.10
N LYS A 40 -5.95 7.17 -2.11
CA LYS A 40 -7.22 7.16 -2.87
C LYS A 40 -6.97 7.00 -4.37
N LYS A 41 -6.00 7.72 -4.94
CA LYS A 41 -5.58 7.57 -6.34
C LYS A 41 -5.15 6.14 -6.64
N TYR A 42 -4.31 5.56 -5.79
CA TYR A 42 -3.88 4.16 -5.95
C TYR A 42 -5.05 3.18 -5.86
N ALA A 43 -5.97 3.37 -4.91
CA ALA A 43 -7.16 2.54 -4.76
C ALA A 43 -8.04 2.55 -6.02
N ASN A 44 -8.20 3.72 -6.65
CA ASN A 44 -8.98 3.89 -7.87
C ASN A 44 -8.34 3.25 -9.12
N LEU A 45 -7.02 3.03 -9.13
CA LEU A 45 -6.32 2.33 -10.21
C LEU A 45 -6.50 0.81 -10.16
N LYS A 46 -7.03 0.26 -9.06
CA LYS A 46 -7.20 -1.18 -8.91
C LYS A 46 -8.33 -1.70 -9.82
N PRO A 47 -8.14 -2.86 -10.45
CA PRO A 47 -9.22 -3.49 -11.22
C PRO A 47 -10.40 -3.84 -10.31
N LYS A 48 -11.62 -3.70 -10.81
CA LYS A 48 -12.86 -3.96 -10.03
C LYS A 48 -12.97 -5.42 -9.55
N LYS A 49 -12.38 -6.36 -10.28
CA LYS A 49 -12.39 -7.79 -9.98
C LYS A 49 -10.98 -8.24 -9.58
N VAL A 50 -10.69 -8.19 -8.28
CA VAL A 50 -9.48 -8.76 -7.68
C VAL A 50 -9.86 -10.09 -7.03
N THR A 51 -9.10 -11.15 -7.28
CA THR A 51 -9.42 -12.52 -6.80
C THR A 51 -8.92 -12.79 -5.38
N HIS A 52 -8.33 -11.79 -4.74
CA HIS A 52 -7.70 -11.90 -3.44
C HIS A 52 -7.81 -10.59 -2.66
N ARG A 53 -7.60 -10.66 -1.34
CA ARG A 53 -7.79 -9.50 -0.46
C ARG A 53 -6.54 -8.64 -0.26
N ARG A 54 -5.42 -8.91 -0.93
CA ARG A 54 -4.18 -8.13 -0.77
C ARG A 54 -4.37 -6.69 -1.22
N PHE A 55 -3.91 -5.73 -0.41
CA PHE A 55 -4.05 -4.31 -0.74
C PHE A 55 -3.13 -3.89 -1.89
N PHE A 56 -1.85 -4.29 -1.85
CA PHE A 56 -0.89 -3.92 -2.88
C PHE A 56 -0.89 -4.92 -4.03
N LEU A 57 -1.17 -4.39 -5.22
CA LEU A 57 -1.13 -5.06 -6.50
C LEU A 57 0.13 -4.69 -7.28
N THR A 58 0.57 -5.62 -8.12
CA THR A 58 1.65 -5.39 -9.07
C THR A 58 1.26 -4.25 -10.01
N TYR A 59 2.13 -3.24 -10.13
CA TYR A 59 1.96 -2.12 -11.04
C TYR A 59 2.93 -2.26 -12.21
N ARG A 60 2.40 -2.27 -13.45
CA ARG A 60 3.20 -2.34 -14.67
C ARG A 60 2.51 -1.54 -15.77
N SER A 61 3.30 -0.90 -16.63
CA SER A 61 2.82 -0.19 -17.82
C SER A 61 1.66 0.78 -17.56
N GLY A 62 1.67 1.48 -16.41
CA GLY A 62 0.67 2.50 -16.10
C GLY A 62 -0.54 2.04 -15.28
N TYR A 63 -0.72 0.73 -15.03
CA TYR A 63 -1.91 0.20 -14.35
C TYR A 63 -1.62 -0.93 -13.35
N CYS A 64 -2.61 -1.24 -12.49
CA CYS A 64 -2.54 -2.35 -11.55
C CYS A 64 -3.02 -3.66 -12.19
N ILE A 65 -2.20 -4.71 -12.08
CA ILE A 65 -2.52 -6.07 -12.49
C ILE A 65 -3.06 -6.85 -11.28
N ASN A 66 -4.03 -7.75 -11.47
CA ASN A 66 -4.62 -8.59 -10.42
C ASN A 66 -3.63 -9.68 -9.94
N THR A 67 -2.53 -9.27 -9.35
CA THR A 67 -1.52 -10.14 -8.74
C THR A 67 -0.92 -9.40 -7.55
N PRO A 68 -0.80 -10.05 -6.37
CA PRO A 68 -0.21 -9.40 -5.20
C PRO A 68 1.21 -8.95 -5.47
N THR A 69 1.60 -7.80 -4.94
CA THR A 69 3.02 -7.41 -4.95
C THR A 69 3.84 -8.37 -4.10
N GLY A 70 4.87 -8.97 -4.68
CA GLY A 70 5.75 -9.90 -3.97
C GLY A 70 6.60 -9.22 -2.88
N ILE A 71 6.92 -9.97 -1.82
CA ILE A 71 7.70 -9.44 -0.67
C ILE A 71 9.08 -8.91 -1.09
N ASN A 72 9.75 -9.59 -2.03
CA ASN A 72 11.04 -9.15 -2.56
C ASN A 72 10.93 -7.83 -3.32
N MET A 73 9.82 -7.58 -4.00
CA MET A 73 9.57 -6.30 -4.66
C MET A 73 9.36 -5.21 -3.62
N MET A 74 8.52 -5.46 -2.60
CA MET A 74 8.31 -4.51 -1.50
C MET A 74 9.63 -4.12 -0.81
N GLY A 75 10.51 -5.09 -0.56
CA GLY A 75 11.84 -4.83 0.01
C GLY A 75 12.80 -4.08 -0.92
N LYS A 76 12.62 -4.18 -2.24
CA LYS A 76 13.43 -3.45 -3.23
C LYS A 76 12.99 -2.01 -3.45
N ILE A 77 11.73 -1.66 -3.18
CA ILE A 77 11.19 -0.30 -3.43
C ILE A 77 12.07 0.79 -2.79
N PRO A 78 12.48 0.71 -1.51
CA PRO A 78 13.34 1.74 -0.91
C PRO A 78 14.66 1.91 -1.67
N LYS A 79 15.28 0.81 -2.11
CA LYS A 79 16.51 0.85 -2.92
C LYS A 79 16.26 1.53 -4.27
N ILE A 80 15.16 1.21 -4.95
CA ILE A 80 14.79 1.84 -6.23
C ILE A 80 14.62 3.35 -6.06
N ILE A 81 13.93 3.77 -5.00
CA ILE A 81 13.74 5.20 -4.68
C ILE A 81 15.08 5.86 -4.39
N ALA A 82 15.93 5.25 -3.56
CA ALA A 82 17.25 5.78 -3.23
C ALA A 82 18.14 5.93 -4.47
N THR A 83 18.14 4.94 -5.37
CA THR A 83 18.87 5.02 -6.64
C THR A 83 18.32 6.11 -7.55
N PHE A 84 16.98 6.25 -7.66
CA PHE A 84 16.36 7.31 -8.46
C PHE A 84 16.67 8.71 -7.94
N LEU A 85 16.76 8.87 -6.61
CA LEU A 85 17.10 10.13 -5.95
C LEU A 85 18.63 10.36 -5.83
N GLU A 86 19.46 9.45 -6.35
CA GLU A 86 20.93 9.51 -6.26
C GLU A 86 21.44 9.69 -4.82
N LEU A 87 20.79 9.04 -3.85
CA LEU A 87 21.21 9.13 -2.45
C LEU A 87 22.58 8.48 -2.23
N PRO A 88 23.43 9.04 -1.35
CA PRO A 88 24.70 8.43 -0.99
C PRO A 88 24.48 7.06 -0.34
N ASN A 89 25.48 6.19 -0.50
CA ASN A 89 25.50 4.87 0.13
C ASN A 89 25.74 4.96 1.64
#